data_AF-A0A660LWI8-F1
#
_entry.id   AF-A0A660LWI8-F1
#
_cell.length_a   1.000
_cell.length_b   1.000
_cell.length_c   1.000
_cell.angle_alpha   90.00
_cell.angle_beta   90.00
_cell.angle_gamma   90.00
#
_symmetry.space_group_name_H-M   'P 1'
#
loop_
_entity.id
_entity.type
_entity.pdbx_description
1 polymer ?
#
loop_
_entity_poly.entity_id
_entity_poly.type
_entity_poly.pdbx_seq_one_letter_code
_entity_poly.pdbx_strand_id
1 'polypeptide(L)'
;MLIKGLIVFFIVLLLIAICALIYLLLRNRDYSAEIKELALEKEEITIEKLEKLAGDNSLSKNELFELIQIFVGNFSIPAKNNQIMPKEANNYINFIILICSHKNSDAKL
;
A
#
# COMPACT_ATOMS: atom_id res chain seq x y z
N MET A 1 -18.23 14.70 -43.79
CA MET A 1 -17.20 13.70 -43.47
C MET A 1 -16.53 13.96 -42.11
N LEU A 2 -16.14 15.21 -41.80
CA LEU A 2 -15.50 15.60 -40.53
C LEU A 2 -16.28 15.21 -39.26
N ILE A 3 -17.59 15.45 -39.20
CA ILE A 3 -18.42 15.18 -38.00
C ILE A 3 -18.43 13.68 -37.65
N LYS A 4 -18.50 12.79 -38.65
CA LYS A 4 -18.49 11.33 -38.44
C LYS A 4 -17.12 10.86 -37.92
N GLY A 5 -16.03 11.42 -38.43
CA GLY A 5 -14.68 11.13 -37.93
C GLY A 5 -14.46 11.59 -36.49
N LEU A 6 -15.01 12.75 -36.13
CA LEU A 6 -14.93 13.32 -34.79
C LEU A 6 -15.71 12.46 -33.78
N ILE A 7 -16.90 11.97 -34.15
CA ILE A 7 -17.68 11.03 -33.33
C ILE A 7 -16.89 9.74 -33.07
N VAL A 8 -16.29 9.14 -34.10
CA VAL A 8 -15.47 7.92 -33.95
C VAL A 8 -14.27 8.17 -33.05
N PHE A 9 -13.61 9.33 -33.17
CA PHE A 9 -12.49 9.72 -32.31
C PHE A 9 -12.89 9.78 -30.83
N PHE A 10 -14.02 10.42 -30.51
CA PHE A 10 -14.51 10.47 -29.12
C PHE A 10 -14.87 9.09 -28.56
N ILE A 11 -15.42 8.19 -29.38
CA ILE A 11 -15.72 6.81 -28.95
C ILE A 11 -14.44 6.07 -28.60
N VAL A 12 -13.39 6.18 -29.43
CA VAL A 12 -12.10 5.55 -29.15
C VAL A 12 -11.46 6.12 -27.88
N LEU A 13 -11.50 7.44 -27.71
CA LEU A 13 -10.96 8.11 -26.52
C LEU A 13 -11.69 7.67 -25.24
N LEU A 14 -13.02 7.53 -25.31
CA LEU A 14 -13.84 7.02 -24.21
C LEU A 14 -13.47 5.57 -23.86
N LEU A 15 -13.27 4.69 -24.86
CA LEU A 15 -12.84 3.31 -24.62
C LEU A 15 -11.49 3.24 -23.91
N ILE A 16 -10.52 4.06 -24.32
CA ILE A 16 -9.19 4.12 -23.67
C ILE A 16 -9.34 4.57 -22.20
N ALA A 17 -10.16 5.58 -21.93
CA ALA A 17 -10.42 6.06 -20.58
C ALA A 17 -11.07 4.98 -19.69
N ILE A 18 -12.02 4.21 -20.23
CA ILE A 18 -12.66 3.09 -19.52
C ILE A 18 -11.63 1.99 -19.22
N CYS A 19 -10.79 1.62 -20.19
CA CYS A 19 -9.73 0.63 -19.96
C CYS A 19 -8.74 1.08 -18.89
N ALA A 20 -8.34 2.35 -18.88
CA ALA A 20 -7.46 2.91 -17.86
C ALA A 20 -8.11 2.88 -16.46
N LEU A 21 -9.42 3.18 -16.39
CA LEU A 21 -10.18 3.13 -15.13
C LEU A 21 -10.28 1.69 -14.59
N ILE A 22 -10.55 0.71 -15.46
CA ILE A 22 -10.59 -0.71 -15.08
C ILE A 22 -9.22 -1.18 -14.60
N TYR A 23 -8.14 -0.81 -15.29
CA TYR A 23 -6.78 -1.15 -14.88
C TYR A 23 -6.44 -0.61 -13.49
N LEU A 24 -6.81 0.64 -13.20
CA LEU A 24 -6.59 1.27 -11.90
C LEU A 24 -7.40 0.56 -10.80
N LEU A 25 -8.66 0.21 -11.09
CA LEU A 25 -9.52 -0.54 -10.16
C LEU A 25 -8.99 -1.95 -9.85
N LEU A 26 -8.45 -2.66 -10.85
CA LEU A 26 -7.86 -3.98 -10.65
C LEU A 26 -6.61 -3.90 -9.79
N ARG A 27 -5.69 -2.98 -10.11
CA ARG A 27 -4.47 -2.77 -9.33
C ARG A 27 -4.74 -2.50 -7.85
N ASN A 28 -5.76 -1.69 -7.53
CA ASN A 28 -6.10 -1.40 -6.14
C ASN A 28 -6.79 -2.57 -5.43
N ARG A 29 -7.49 -3.45 -6.16
CA ARG A 29 -8.09 -4.66 -5.58
C ARG A 29 -7.04 -5.69 -5.21
N ASP A 30 -6.00 -5.87 -6.01
CA ASP A 30 -4.93 -6.83 -5.72
C ASP A 30 -4.24 -6.47 -4.40
N TYR A 31 -3.92 -5.19 -4.20
CA TYR A 31 -3.31 -4.72 -2.95
C TYR A 31 -4.25 -4.86 -1.74
N SER A 32 -5.51 -4.43 -1.89
CA SER A 32 -6.50 -4.58 -0.82
C SER A 32 -6.77 -6.06 -0.49
N ALA A 33 -6.67 -6.96 -1.47
CA ALA A 33 -6.74 -8.40 -1.24
C ALA A 33 -5.52 -8.90 -0.46
N GLU A 34 -4.31 -8.46 -0.82
CA GLU A 34 -3.07 -8.84 -0.14
C GLU A 34 -3.04 -8.40 1.34
N ILE A 35 -3.50 -7.18 1.66
CA ILE A 35 -3.63 -6.74 3.07
C ILE A 35 -4.71 -7.53 3.80
N LYS A 36 -5.85 -7.80 3.15
CA LYS A 36 -6.91 -8.58 3.77
C LYS A 36 -6.48 -10.02 4.03
N GLU A 37 -5.74 -10.62 3.11
CA GLU A 37 -5.15 -11.94 3.29
C GLU A 37 -4.16 -11.94 4.46
N LEU A 38 -3.31 -10.91 4.58
CA LEU A 38 -2.47 -10.69 5.76
C LEU A 38 -3.26 -10.55 7.06
N ALA A 39 -4.44 -9.93 7.04
CA ALA A 39 -5.27 -9.77 8.22
C ALA A 39 -6.08 -11.02 8.59
N LEU A 40 -6.30 -11.95 7.65
CA LEU A 40 -7.29 -13.03 7.76
C LEU A 40 -6.65 -14.42 7.78
N GLU A 41 -5.49 -14.62 7.14
CA GLU A 41 -4.75 -15.88 7.16
C GLU A 41 -3.66 -15.89 8.23
N LYS A 42 -3.52 -17.05 8.90
CA LYS A 42 -2.41 -17.42 9.79
C LYS A 42 -1.08 -17.58 9.04
N GLU A 43 -0.89 -16.90 7.91
CA GLU A 43 0.44 -16.75 7.35
C GLU A 43 1.30 -16.01 8.38
N GLU A 44 2.55 -16.42 8.54
CA GLU A 44 3.47 -15.78 9.48
C GLU A 44 3.71 -14.34 8.99
N ILE A 45 2.94 -13.39 9.51
CA ILE A 45 3.09 -11.98 9.19
C ILE A 45 4.48 -11.58 9.71
N THR A 46 5.40 -11.24 8.81
CA THR A 46 6.74 -10.78 9.17
C THR A 46 6.88 -9.27 8.97
N ILE A 47 7.80 -8.67 9.73
CA ILE A 47 8.04 -7.23 9.64
C ILE A 47 8.62 -6.83 8.27
N GLU A 48 9.38 -7.72 7.61
CA GLU A 48 9.93 -7.50 6.28
C GLU A 48 8.82 -7.43 5.21
N LYS A 49 7.75 -8.22 5.36
CA LYS A 49 6.59 -8.18 4.46
C LYS A 49 5.85 -6.86 4.61
N LEU A 50 5.64 -6.41 5.86
CA LEU A 50 5.07 -5.09 6.15
C LEU A 50 5.93 -3.94 5.62
N GLU A 51 7.25 -3.99 5.81
CA GLU A 51 8.19 -2.99 5.27
C GLU A 51 8.09 -2.91 3.74
N LYS A 52 8.13 -4.06 3.06
CA LYS A 52 8.02 -4.13 1.61
C LYS A 52 6.70 -3.54 1.10
N LEU A 53 5.60 -3.84 1.78
CA LEU A 53 4.27 -3.32 1.43
C LEU A 53 4.16 -1.82 1.66
N ALA A 54 4.68 -1.31 2.78
CA ALA A 54 4.70 0.12 3.09
C ALA A 54 5.56 0.95 2.10
N GLY A 55 6.47 0.30 1.37
CA GLY A 55 7.29 0.94 0.34
C GLY A 55 6.55 1.25 -0.97
N ASP A 56 5.32 0.73 -1.18
CA ASP A 56 4.53 1.08 -2.35
C ASP A 56 3.99 2.52 -2.22
N ASN A 57 4.32 3.39 -3.18
CA ASN A 57 3.84 4.78 -3.18
C ASN A 57 2.42 4.94 -3.73
N SER A 58 1.76 3.86 -4.12
CA SER A 58 0.40 3.87 -4.66
C SER A 58 -0.69 3.63 -3.61
N LEU A 59 -0.32 3.36 -2.36
CA LEU A 59 -1.27 3.00 -1.31
C LEU A 59 -2.22 4.13 -0.97
N SER A 60 -3.49 3.79 -0.84
CA SER A 60 -4.47 4.68 -0.26
C SER A 60 -4.22 4.87 1.24
N LYS A 61 -4.82 5.94 1.78
CA LYS A 61 -4.77 6.22 3.22
C LYS A 61 -5.33 5.08 4.08
N ASN A 62 -6.38 4.42 3.60
CA ASN A 62 -7.02 3.33 4.32
C ASN A 62 -6.11 2.09 4.36
N GLU A 63 -5.46 1.79 3.25
CA GLU A 63 -4.50 0.69 3.16
C GLU A 63 -3.29 0.92 4.10
N LEU A 64 -2.76 2.15 4.17
CA LEU A 64 -1.74 2.52 5.15
C LEU A 64 -2.22 2.32 6.60
N PHE A 65 -3.46 2.73 6.89
CA PHE A 65 -4.05 2.55 8.21
C PHE A 65 -4.18 1.07 8.58
N GLU A 66 -4.59 0.21 7.64
CA GLU A 66 -4.65 -1.24 7.86
C GLU A 66 -3.26 -1.83 8.17
N LEU A 67 -2.21 -1.44 7.44
CA LEU A 67 -0.84 -1.87 7.75
C LEU A 67 -0.40 -1.45 9.16
N ILE A 68 -0.74 -0.23 9.59
CA ILE A 68 -0.44 0.25 10.95
C ILE A 68 -1.19 -0.59 12.00
N GLN A 69 -2.47 -0.89 11.77
CA GLN A 69 -3.25 -1.74 12.69
C GLN A 69 -2.65 -3.14 12.81
N ILE A 70 -2.22 -3.74 11.71
CA ILE A 70 -1.53 -5.04 11.70
C ILE A 70 -0.21 -4.93 12.48
N PHE A 71 0.58 -3.89 12.25
CA PHE A 71 1.84 -3.67 12.95
C PHE A 71 1.62 -3.55 14.47
N VAL A 72 0.72 -2.66 14.91
CA VAL A 72 0.44 -2.44 16.34
C VAL A 72 -0.16 -3.67 17.01
N GLY A 73 -0.97 -4.45 16.29
CA GLY A 73 -1.63 -5.65 16.83
C GLY A 73 -0.72 -6.86 16.98
N ASN A 74 0.29 -7.00 16.11
CA ASN A 74 1.07 -8.24 16.00
C ASN A 74 2.56 -8.09 16.38
N PHE A 75 3.09 -6.86 16.42
CA PHE A 75 4.53 -6.63 16.58
C PHE A 75 4.85 -5.82 17.82
N SER A 76 5.88 -6.24 18.54
CA SER A 76 6.48 -5.47 19.63
C SER A 76 7.90 -5.08 19.24
N ILE A 77 8.20 -3.79 19.24
CA ILE A 77 9.53 -3.29 18.90
C ILE A 77 10.54 -3.85 19.92
N PRO A 78 11.62 -4.51 19.45
CA PRO A 78 12.58 -5.14 20.36
C PRO A 78 13.31 -4.08 21.19
N ALA A 79 13.40 -4.34 22.50
CA ALA A 79 14.07 -3.44 23.43
C ALA A 79 15.58 -3.35 23.15
N LYS A 80 16.18 -2.22 23.52
CA LYS A 80 17.64 -2.04 23.44
C LYS A 80 18.33 -3.02 24.37
N ASN A 81 19.40 -3.65 23.90
CA ASN A 81 20.27 -4.48 24.72
C ASN A 81 21.57 -3.72 24.98
N ASN A 82 21.88 -3.39 26.24
CA ASN A 82 23.07 -2.64 26.62
C ASN A 82 23.27 -1.34 25.82
N GLN A 83 22.19 -0.56 25.65
CA GLN A 83 22.14 0.68 24.86
C GLN A 83 22.36 0.52 23.35
N ILE A 84 22.60 -0.70 22.87
CA ILE A 84 22.76 -1.03 21.45
C ILE A 84 21.40 -1.48 20.90
N MET A 85 21.04 -0.95 19.73
CA MET A 85 19.85 -1.36 19.01
C MET A 85 20.05 -2.76 18.41
N PRO A 86 19.14 -3.72 18.64
CA PRO A 86 19.16 -5.01 17.97
C PRO A 86 19.08 -4.82 16.44
N LYS A 87 19.81 -5.64 15.68
CA LYS A 87 19.78 -5.58 14.20
C LYS A 87 18.36 -5.73 13.64
N GLU A 88 17.57 -6.59 14.25
CA GLU A 88 16.19 -6.85 13.87
C GLU A 88 15.29 -5.62 14.02
N ALA A 89 15.59 -4.71 14.96
CA ALA A 89 14.85 -3.47 15.15
C ALA A 89 14.90 -2.54 13.92
N ASN A 90 15.88 -2.73 13.04
CA ASN A 90 16.05 -1.90 11.86
C ASN A 90 14.85 -2.01 10.91
N ASN A 91 14.28 -3.22 10.73
CA ASN A 91 13.14 -3.44 9.85
C ASN A 91 11.87 -2.75 10.39
N TYR A 92 11.71 -2.72 11.72
CA TYR A 92 10.63 -2.00 12.40
C TYR A 92 10.74 -0.50 12.18
N ILE A 93 11.95 0.05 12.34
CA ILE A 93 12.20 1.48 12.13
C ILE A 93 12.00 1.85 10.66
N ASN A 94 12.48 1.02 9.73
CA ASN A 94 12.28 1.24 8.30
C ASN A 94 10.79 1.27 7.95
N PHE A 95 10.00 0.31 8.45
CA PHE A 95 8.55 0.32 8.29
C PHE A 95 7.93 1.64 8.78
N ILE A 96 8.27 2.09 9.99
CA ILE A 96 7.78 3.36 10.55
C ILE A 96 8.17 4.55 9.66
N ILE A 97 9.43 4.61 9.23
CA ILE A 97 9.92 5.69 8.34
C ILE A 97 9.13 5.70 7.03
N LEU A 98 8.88 4.54 6.42
CA LEU A 98 8.13 4.43 5.17
C LEU A 98 6.71 4.94 5.35
N ILE A 99 6.01 4.53 6.41
CA ILE A 99 4.67 5.03 6.74
C ILE A 99 4.67 6.56 6.94
N CYS A 100 5.60 7.09 7.74
CA CYS A 100 5.68 8.53 8.00
C CYS A 100 6.08 9.35 6.77
N SER A 101 6.87 8.77 5.87
CA SER A 101 7.35 9.45 4.65
C SER A 101 6.38 9.30 3.48
N HIS A 102 5.33 8.49 3.61
CA HIS A 102 4.41 8.22 2.53
C HIS A 102 3.57 9.46 2.19
N LYS A 103 3.36 9.74 0.89
CA LYS A 103 2.65 10.95 0.41
C LYS A 103 1.20 11.09 0.89
N ASN A 104 0.57 9.96 1.22
CA ASN A 104 -0.80 9.88 1.73
C ASN A 104 -0.87 9.79 3.26
N SER A 105 0.27 9.93 3.95
CA SER A 105 0.37 9.98 5.41
C SER A 105 -0.01 11.37 5.93
N ASP A 106 -0.65 11.43 7.09
CA ASP A 106 -0.97 12.67 7.79
C ASP A 106 -0.78 12.49 9.30
N ALA A 107 -0.91 13.58 10.07
CA ALA A 107 -0.68 13.52 11.52
C ALA A 107 -1.63 12.62 12.32
N LYS A 108 -2.66 12.02 11.67
CA LYS A 108 -3.55 11.05 12.31
C LYS A 108 -3.06 9.62 12.13
N LEU A 109 -2.28 9.36 11.09
CA LEU A 109 -1.55 8.11 10.88
C LEU A 109 -0.23 8.15 11.66
#